data_AF-A0A1B9MTU3-F1
#
_entry.id   AF-A0A1B9MTU3-F1
#
_cell.length_a   1.000
_cell.length_b   1.000
_cell.length_c   1.000
_cell.angle_alpha   90.00
_cell.angle_beta   90.00
_cell.angle_gamma   90.00
#
_symmetry.space_group_name_H-M   'P 1'
#
loop_
_entity.id
_entity.type
_entity.pdbx_description
1 polymer ?
#
loop_
_entity_poly.entity_id
_entity_poly.type
_entity_poly.pdbx_seq_one_letter_code
_entity_poly.pdbx_strand_id
1 'polypeptide(L)'
;MECLNNETDEECNTEHIYFYYLDLLKQKTTLLVKKKNAPKNSLPLIKKKIDKLCLSKNSLLDLDDDIYSYYPPIEIFLCEIKELKQEIKQAEIKLAK
;
A
#
# COMPACT_ATOMS: atom_id res chain seq x y z
N MET A 1 -6.96 10.95 -13.28
CA MET A 1 -7.66 9.68 -13.03
C MET A 1 -7.16 8.54 -13.93
N GLU A 2 -6.50 8.82 -15.06
CA GLU A 2 -5.96 7.77 -15.95
C GLU A 2 -5.02 6.80 -15.25
N CYS A 3 -4.12 7.29 -14.38
CA CYS A 3 -3.20 6.45 -13.62
C CYS A 3 -3.82 5.50 -12.59
N LEU A 4 -5.06 5.71 -12.17
CA LEU A 4 -5.77 4.77 -11.30
C LEU A 4 -6.47 3.66 -12.09
N ASN A 5 -6.66 3.88 -13.40
CA ASN A 5 -7.27 2.92 -14.31
C ASN A 5 -6.21 2.09 -15.04
N ASN A 6 -5.01 2.65 -15.26
CA ASN A 6 -3.86 1.97 -15.85
C ASN A 6 -2.57 2.26 -15.04
N GLU A 7 -2.37 1.50 -13.97
CA GLU A 7 -1.27 1.73 -12.99
C GLU A 7 0.11 1.26 -13.49
N THR A 8 0.15 0.55 -14.61
CA THR A 8 1.37 0.07 -15.25
C THR A 8 1.82 0.97 -16.41
N ASP A 9 1.11 2.06 -16.64
CA ASP A 9 1.51 3.08 -17.61
C ASP A 9 2.82 3.75 -17.13
N GLU A 10 3.82 3.82 -17.99
CA GLU A 10 5.13 4.38 -17.67
C GLU A 10 5.05 5.88 -17.32
N GLU A 11 4.01 6.58 -17.78
CA GLU A 11 3.78 7.99 -17.43
C GLU A 11 3.22 8.16 -16.00
N CYS A 12 2.79 7.07 -15.36
CA CYS A 12 2.18 7.12 -14.05
C CYS A 12 3.19 6.97 -12.93
N ASN A 13 3.28 8.02 -12.11
CA ASN A 13 4.13 8.01 -10.93
C ASN A 13 3.59 7.01 -9.89
N THR A 14 4.26 5.85 -9.78
CA THR A 14 3.94 4.78 -8.83
C THR A 14 3.91 5.26 -7.37
N GLU A 15 4.76 6.21 -6.99
CA GLU A 15 4.75 6.79 -5.65
C GLU A 15 3.45 7.55 -5.37
N HIS A 16 2.95 8.33 -6.35
CA HIS A 16 1.66 9.01 -6.22
C HIS A 16 0.50 8.02 -6.11
N ILE A 17 0.52 6.93 -6.87
CA ILE A 17 -0.49 5.87 -6.79
C ILE A 17 -0.45 5.20 -5.41
N TYR A 18 0.74 4.94 -4.89
CA TYR A 18 0.94 4.40 -3.56
C TYR A 18 0.34 5.31 -2.49
N PHE A 19 0.66 6.62 -2.50
CA PHE A 19 0.11 7.56 -1.51
C PHE A 19 -1.42 7.67 -1.61
N TYR A 20 -1.97 7.63 -2.83
CA TYR A 20 -3.42 7.61 -3.02
C TYR A 20 -4.06 6.41 -2.32
N TYR A 21 -3.55 5.19 -2.53
CA TYR A 21 -4.11 4.00 -1.89
C TYR A 21 -3.87 3.98 -0.37
N LEU A 22 -2.75 4.51 0.10
CA LEU A 22 -2.48 4.63 1.53
C LEU A 22 -3.49 5.56 2.21
N ASP A 23 -3.79 6.71 1.60
CA ASP A 23 -4.81 7.64 2.11
C ASP A 23 -6.20 7.05 2.05
N LEU A 24 -6.55 6.33 0.98
CA LEU A 24 -7.84 5.64 0.89
C LEU A 24 -7.99 4.59 2.00
N LEU A 25 -6.96 3.78 2.25
CA LEU A 25 -6.96 2.82 3.35
C LEU A 25 -7.14 3.52 4.70
N LYS A 26 -6.42 4.62 4.94
CA LYS A 26 -6.54 5.44 6.16
C LYS A 26 -7.96 5.96 6.38
N GLN A 27 -8.64 6.41 5.33
CA GLN A 27 -10.03 6.83 5.40
C GLN A 27 -10.95 5.66 5.79
N LYS A 28 -10.80 4.49 5.14
CA LYS A 28 -11.63 3.31 5.42
C LYS A 28 -11.40 2.75 6.83
N THR A 29 -10.16 2.67 7.29
CA THR A 29 -9.85 2.23 8.66
C THR A 29 -10.40 3.21 9.68
N THR A 30 -10.31 4.53 9.43
CA THR A 30 -10.91 5.55 10.30
C THR A 30 -12.43 5.37 10.41
N LEU A 31 -13.10 5.11 9.30
CA LEU A 31 -14.54 4.81 9.30
C LEU A 31 -14.86 3.53 10.07
N LEU A 32 -14.04 2.48 9.94
CA LEU A 32 -14.20 1.23 10.68
C LEU A 32 -14.03 1.40 12.19
N VAL A 33 -13.03 2.18 12.62
CA VAL A 33 -12.84 2.52 14.05
C VAL A 33 -14.09 3.20 14.58
N LYS A 34 -14.65 4.16 13.83
CA LYS A 34 -15.89 4.85 14.19
C LYS A 34 -17.13 3.95 14.21
N LYS A 35 -17.27 3.04 13.23
CA LYS A 35 -18.48 2.20 13.08
C LYS A 35 -18.50 0.97 14.00
N LYS A 36 -17.35 0.34 14.27
CA LYS A 36 -17.29 -1.04 14.79
C LYS A 36 -16.24 -1.34 15.87
N ASN A 37 -15.69 -0.35 16.59
CA ASN A 37 -14.63 -0.58 17.58
C ASN A 37 -13.40 -1.33 16.98
N ALA A 38 -13.06 -1.09 15.71
CA ALA A 38 -11.75 -1.53 15.23
C ALA A 38 -10.66 -0.88 16.11
N PRO A 39 -9.56 -1.59 16.43
CA PRO A 39 -8.51 -1.02 17.27
C PRO A 39 -7.99 0.28 16.67
N LYS A 40 -7.85 1.35 17.48
CA LYS A 40 -7.28 2.64 17.03
C LYS A 40 -5.93 2.49 16.30
N ASN A 41 -5.20 1.40 16.58
CA ASN A 41 -3.89 1.11 16.00
C ASN A 41 -3.94 0.19 14.77
N SER A 42 -5.09 0.04 14.09
CA SER A 42 -5.21 -0.89 12.96
C SER A 42 -4.34 -0.48 11.76
N LEU A 43 -4.23 0.82 11.45
CA LEU A 43 -3.48 1.29 10.29
C LEU A 43 -1.96 1.07 10.41
N PRO A 44 -1.28 1.45 11.52
CA PRO A 44 0.14 1.16 11.70
C PRO A 44 0.46 -0.35 11.63
N LEU A 45 -0.40 -1.20 12.18
CA LEU A 45 -0.23 -2.65 12.14
C LEU A 45 -0.37 -3.21 10.72
N ILE A 46 -1.35 -2.71 9.96
CA ILE A 46 -1.52 -3.09 8.56
C ILE A 46 -0.31 -2.65 7.74
N LYS A 47 0.16 -1.40 7.89
CA LYS A 47 1.34 -0.92 7.17
C LYS A 47 2.57 -1.77 7.48
N LYS A 48 2.89 -1.99 8.76
CA LYS A 48 4.03 -2.83 9.17
C LYS A 48 3.98 -4.25 8.57
N LYS A 49 2.79 -4.83 8.42
CA LYS A 49 2.60 -6.14 7.79
C LYS A 49 2.89 -6.07 6.28
N ILE A 50 2.39 -5.06 5.59
CA ILE A 50 2.64 -4.82 4.16
C ILE A 50 4.13 -4.62 3.91
N ASP A 51 4.77 -3.73 4.67
CA ASP A 51 6.20 -3.40 4.53
C ASP A 51 7.05 -4.65 4.65
N LYS A 52 6.81 -5.44 5.71
CA LYS A 52 7.54 -6.68 5.94
C LYS A 52 7.39 -7.65 4.77
N LEU A 53 6.18 -7.78 4.23
CA LEU A 53 5.89 -8.70 3.13
C LEU A 53 6.56 -8.25 1.83
N CYS A 54 6.46 -6.96 1.50
CA CYS A 54 7.02 -6.41 0.27
C CYS A 54 8.54 -6.27 0.30
N LEU A 55 9.13 -5.95 1.46
CA LEU A 55 10.57 -6.00 1.67
C LEU A 55 11.09 -7.44 1.57
N SER A 56 10.39 -8.43 2.17
CA SER A 56 10.85 -9.82 2.12
C SER A 56 10.81 -10.45 0.72
N LYS A 57 9.87 -10.01 -0.14
CA LYS A 57 9.76 -10.48 -1.52
C LYS A 57 10.81 -9.86 -2.44
N ASN A 58 11.21 -8.61 -2.14
CA ASN A 58 12.18 -7.86 -2.94
C ASN A 58 13.60 -7.89 -2.35
N SER A 59 13.81 -8.56 -1.21
CA SER A 59 15.11 -8.81 -0.57
C SER A 59 16.08 -9.66 -1.41
N LEU A 60 15.59 -10.29 -2.49
CA LEU A 60 16.35 -11.17 -3.38
C LEU A 60 16.69 -10.53 -4.73
N LEU A 61 16.35 -9.26 -4.94
CA LEU A 61 17.01 -8.50 -5.99
C LEU A 61 18.43 -8.28 -5.48
N ASP A 62 19.40 -8.98 -6.08
CA ASP A 62 20.83 -8.69 -6.01
C ASP A 62 20.99 -7.21 -6.39
N LEU A 63 20.88 -6.35 -5.39
CA LEU A 63 21.17 -4.93 -5.51
C LEU A 63 22.69 -4.87 -5.57
N ASP A 64 23.24 -4.86 -6.79
CA ASP A 64 24.60 -4.39 -7.02
C ASP A 64 24.77 -3.10 -6.21
N ASP A 65 25.72 -3.14 -5.27
CA ASP A 65 25.90 -2.23 -4.13
C ASP A 65 26.11 -0.73 -4.50
N ASP A 66 26.13 -0.39 -5.79
CA ASP A 66 26.54 0.94 -6.28
C ASP A 66 25.38 1.88 -6.66
N ILE A 67 24.12 1.44 -6.64
CA ILE A 67 22.97 2.28 -7.06
C ILE A 67 21.93 2.40 -5.94
N TYR A 68 22.37 2.81 -4.75
CA TYR A 68 21.44 3.33 -3.74
C TYR A 68 20.95 4.73 -4.14
N SER A 69 19.94 4.76 -5.01
CA SER A 69 19.02 5.90 -5.05
C SER A 69 18.26 5.94 -3.72
N TYR A 70 18.11 7.12 -3.14
CA TYR A 70 17.46 7.40 -1.84
C TYR A 70 16.01 6.88 -1.69
N TYR A 71 15.46 6.21 -2.70
CA TYR A 71 14.08 5.77 -2.79
C TYR A 71 13.97 4.25 -2.86
N PRO A 72 12.94 3.65 -2.23
CA PRO A 72 12.63 2.23 -2.40
C PRO A 72 12.50 1.90 -3.90
N PRO A 73 13.04 0.76 -4.37
CA PRO A 73 12.80 0.27 -5.73
C PRO A 73 11.31 0.30 -6.10
N ILE A 74 11.02 0.58 -7.39
CA ILE A 74 9.65 0.68 -7.90
C ILE A 74 8.84 -0.61 -7.64
N GLU A 75 9.51 -1.76 -7.60
CA GLU A 75 8.97 -3.08 -7.28
C GLU A 75 8.40 -3.15 -5.85
N ILE A 76 8.99 -2.40 -4.92
CA ILE A 76 8.47 -2.29 -3.55
C ILE A 76 7.15 -1.54 -3.58
N PHE A 77 7.08 -0.38 -4.25
CA PHE A 77 5.83 0.38 -4.35
C PHE A 77 4.73 -0.40 -5.05
N LEU A 78 5.03 -1.10 -6.15
CA LEU A 78 4.06 -1.95 -6.85
C LEU A 78 3.53 -3.08 -5.95
N CYS A 79 4.41 -3.70 -5.15
CA CYS A 79 3.98 -4.68 -4.16
C CYS A 79 3.07 -4.05 -3.10
N GLU A 80 3.46 -2.91 -2.53
CA GLU A 80 2.67 -2.25 -1.48
C GLU A 80 1.30 -1.81 -2.00
N ILE A 81 1.21 -1.26 -3.21
CA ILE A 81 -0.06 -0.89 -3.87
C ILE A 81 -1.00 -2.10 -3.96
N LYS A 82 -0.48 -3.26 -4.38
CA LYS A 82 -1.27 -4.49 -4.50
C LYS A 82 -1.85 -4.94 -3.16
N GLU A 83 -1.05 -4.88 -2.10
CA GLU A 83 -1.50 -5.26 -0.76
C GLU A 83 -2.47 -4.22 -0.17
N LEU A 84 -2.23 -2.92 -0.37
CA LEU A 84 -3.12 -1.84 0.04
C LEU A 84 -4.52 -2.02 -0.56
N LYS A 85 -4.61 -2.34 -1.85
CA LYS A 85 -5.89 -2.64 -2.53
C LYS A 85 -6.66 -3.78 -1.86
N GLN A 86 -5.96 -4.85 -1.47
CA GLN A 86 -6.59 -5.98 -0.80
C GLN A 86 -7.14 -5.58 0.58
N GLU A 87 -6.36 -4.86 1.37
CA GLU A 87 -6.77 -4.38 2.70
C GLU A 87 -7.95 -3.39 2.61
N ILE A 88 -7.96 -2.51 1.58
CA ILE A 88 -9.11 -1.64 1.29
C ILE A 88 -10.37 -2.45 1.01
N LYS A 89 -10.29 -3.44 0.12
CA LYS A 89 -11.44 -4.30 -0.21
C LYS A 89 -11.97 -5.03 1.03
N GLN A 90 -11.07 -5.52 1.89
CA GLN A 90 -11.48 -6.13 3.16
C GLN A 90 -12.14 -5.11 4.10
N ALA A 91 -11.62 -3.89 4.18
CA ALA A 91 -12.19 -2.82 4.99
C ALA A 91 -13.61 -2.45 4.51
N GLU A 92 -13.83 -2.37 3.20
CA GLU A 92 -15.13 -2.11 2.60
C GLU A 92 -16.14 -3.21 2.90
N ILE A 93 -15.75 -4.48 2.80
CA ILE A 93 -16.61 -5.62 3.19
C ILE A 93 -17.00 -5.52 4.67
N LYS A 94 -16.07 -5.15 5.55
CA LYS A 94 -16.34 -4.99 7.00
C LYS A 94 -17.28 -3.80 7.28
N LEU A 95 -17.20 -2.73 6.47
CA LEU A 95 -18.06 -1.54 6.54
C LEU A 95 -19.45 -1.78 5.96
N ALA A 96 -19.61 -2.66 4.96
CA ALA A 96 -20.90 -3.00 4.38
C ALA A 96 -21.70 -3.96 5.28
N LYS A 97 -20.99 -4.78 6.08
CA LYS A 97 -21.57 -5.53 7.20
C LYS A 97 -21.92 -4.62 8.37
#